data_AF-A0A7S3F5I0-F1
#
_entry.id   AF-A0A7S3F5I0-F1
#
_cell.length_a   1.000
_cell.length_b   1.000
_cell.length_c   1.000
_cell.angle_alpha   90.00
_cell.angle_beta   90.00
_cell.angle_gamma   90.00
#
_symmetry.space_group_name_H-M   'P 1'
#
loop_
_entity.id
_entity.type
_entity.pdbx_description
1 polymer ?
#
loop_
_entity_poly.entity_id
_entity_poly.type
_entity_poly.pdbx_seq_one_letter_code
_entity_poly.pdbx_strand_id
1 'polypeptide(L)'
;TMDFPSDPPADVPDLNEDELSKANEAGCLTPAALLDALGLPEGRTRLLAGRFDFLVEVVDGDGLCSSDENVSNLVPDLAALDAGLRANAVHKHPALPSRGVIVCARSADSGLDFYSRFFAPNLGVPEDPVTGSAHCTLAPHFAAERGGDLSAPLLARQGKDRGGSIRCVCAGTRVLLTGTARTVAREE
;
A
#
# COMPACT_ATOMS: atom_id res chain seq x y z
N THR A 1 13.84 -18.28 16.44
CA THR A 1 13.58 -18.04 15.01
C THR A 1 12.10 -18.16 14.80
N MET A 2 11.40 -17.09 14.42
CA MET A 2 9.99 -17.20 14.04
C MET A 2 9.93 -17.89 12.69
N ASP A 3 9.30 -19.06 12.66
CA ASP A 3 9.13 -19.89 11.48
C ASP A 3 7.91 -19.35 10.71
N PHE A 4 8.17 -18.64 9.62
CA PHE A 4 7.12 -18.12 8.74
C PHE A 4 7.01 -19.05 7.52
N PRO A 5 5.79 -19.36 7.07
CA PRO A 5 5.55 -20.34 6.01
C PRO A 5 6.34 -20.03 4.74
N SER A 6 6.81 -21.10 4.10
CA SER A 6 7.75 -21.13 2.96
C SER A 6 7.18 -20.65 1.63
N ASP A 7 5.89 -20.34 1.57
CA ASP A 7 5.22 -20.06 0.30
C ASP A 7 5.52 -18.63 -0.16
N PRO A 8 5.84 -18.41 -1.45
CA PRO A 8 5.95 -17.07 -2.00
C PRO A 8 4.64 -16.30 -1.76
N PRO A 9 4.68 -14.97 -1.55
CA PRO A 9 3.48 -14.19 -1.70
C PRO A 9 2.97 -14.42 -3.14
N ALA A 10 1.72 -14.85 -3.26
CA ALA A 10 1.06 -14.95 -4.56
C ALA A 10 1.12 -13.57 -5.25
N ASP A 11 1.18 -13.57 -6.59
CA ASP A 11 0.98 -12.37 -7.38
C ASP A 11 -0.23 -11.61 -6.83
N VAL A 12 -0.11 -10.29 -6.66
CA VAL A 12 -1.26 -9.47 -6.30
C VAL A 12 -2.18 -9.47 -7.52
N PRO A 13 -3.33 -10.16 -7.47
CA PRO A 13 -4.21 -10.17 -8.62
C PRO A 13 -4.87 -8.80 -8.75
N ASP A 14 -4.98 -8.32 -9.99
CA ASP A 14 -5.90 -7.23 -10.28
C ASP A 14 -7.31 -7.66 -9.85
N LEU A 15 -8.01 -6.79 -9.12
CA LEU A 15 -9.43 -7.00 -8.85
C LEU A 15 -10.18 -6.84 -10.18
N ASN A 16 -10.81 -7.91 -10.67
CA ASN A 16 -11.62 -7.82 -11.88
C ASN A 16 -12.98 -7.14 -11.60
N GLU A 17 -13.60 -6.58 -12.64
CA GLU A 17 -14.88 -5.85 -12.52
C GLU A 17 -16.00 -6.69 -11.86
N ASP A 18 -15.99 -8.01 -12.05
CA ASP A 18 -16.96 -8.93 -11.46
C ASP A 18 -16.76 -9.11 -9.94
N GLU A 19 -15.53 -9.12 -9.45
CA GLU A 19 -15.22 -9.15 -8.01
C GLU A 19 -15.56 -7.83 -7.32
N LEU A 20 -15.33 -6.71 -8.01
CA LEU A 20 -15.70 -5.37 -7.56
C LEU A 20 -17.23 -5.21 -7.48
N SER A 21 -17.96 -5.76 -8.45
CA SER A 21 -19.42 -5.76 -8.49
C SER A 21 -20.03 -6.61 -7.37
N LYS A 22 -19.48 -7.80 -7.09
CA LYS A 22 -19.94 -8.67 -5.99
C LYS A 22 -19.68 -8.07 -4.60
N ALA A 23 -18.61 -7.29 -4.43
CA ALA A 23 -18.37 -6.54 -3.19
C ALA A 23 -19.46 -5.48 -2.92
N ASN A 24 -19.96 -4.85 -3.99
CA ASN A 24 -21.00 -3.82 -3.93
C ASN A 24 -22.36 -4.40 -3.45
N GLU A 25 -22.72 -5.61 -3.90
CA GLU A 25 -23.96 -6.28 -3.49
C GLU A 25 -23.99 -6.71 -2.01
N ALA A 26 -22.82 -6.83 -1.37
CA ALA A 26 -22.68 -7.24 0.02
C ALA A 26 -22.60 -6.07 1.03
N GLY A 27 -22.71 -4.81 0.60
CA GLY A 27 -22.57 -3.64 1.48
C GLY A 27 -21.14 -3.39 1.98
N CYS A 28 -20.14 -3.92 1.27
CA CYS A 28 -18.71 -3.71 1.53
C CYS A 28 -18.23 -2.38 0.92
N LEU A 29 -17.07 -1.88 1.36
CA LEU A 29 -16.45 -0.68 0.80
C LEU A 29 -16.18 -0.91 -0.69
N THR A 30 -16.89 -0.18 -1.54
CA THR A 30 -16.69 -0.21 -2.99
C THR A 30 -15.38 0.48 -3.35
N PRO A 31 -14.77 0.16 -4.50
CA PRO A 31 -13.63 0.91 -5.04
C PRO A 31 -13.88 2.42 -5.07
N ALA A 32 -15.08 2.82 -5.51
CA ALA A 32 -15.51 4.21 -5.55
C ALA A 32 -15.48 4.86 -4.17
N ALA A 33 -16.11 4.23 -3.18
CA ALA A 33 -16.15 4.76 -1.82
C ALA A 33 -14.77 4.80 -1.16
N LEU A 34 -13.88 3.86 -1.50
CA LEU A 34 -12.48 3.88 -1.05
C LEU A 34 -11.74 5.08 -1.66
N LEU A 35 -11.86 5.30 -2.97
CA LEU A 35 -11.21 6.40 -3.66
C LEU A 35 -11.75 7.76 -3.21
N ASP A 36 -13.06 7.87 -3.00
CA ASP A 36 -13.70 9.05 -2.40
C ASP A 36 -13.16 9.34 -1.00
N ALA A 37 -13.05 8.31 -0.14
CA ALA A 37 -12.50 8.47 1.21
C ALA A 37 -11.01 8.86 1.21
N LEU A 38 -10.26 8.49 0.17
CA LEU A 38 -8.89 8.94 -0.04
C LEU A 38 -8.81 10.34 -0.68
N GLY A 39 -9.89 10.83 -1.29
CA GLY A 39 -9.90 12.06 -2.08
C GLY A 39 -9.16 11.93 -3.42
N LEU A 40 -9.16 10.72 -4.00
CA LEU A 40 -8.47 10.42 -5.27
C LEU A 40 -9.48 10.25 -6.42
N PRO A 41 -9.19 10.77 -7.64
CA PRO A 41 -10.10 10.65 -8.77
C PRO A 41 -10.04 9.25 -9.42
N GLU A 42 -11.21 8.66 -9.72
CA GLU A 42 -11.37 7.30 -10.27
C GLU A 42 -10.69 7.03 -11.63
N GLY A 43 -10.25 8.07 -12.35
CA GLY A 43 -9.59 7.91 -13.65
C GLY A 43 -8.06 7.89 -13.64
N ARG A 44 -7.43 8.03 -12.46
CA ARG A 44 -5.95 8.17 -12.34
C ARG A 44 -5.34 7.22 -11.32
N THR A 45 -6.11 6.22 -10.90
CA THR A 45 -5.71 5.27 -9.87
C THR A 45 -5.93 3.85 -10.34
N ARG A 46 -4.99 2.96 -10.02
CA ARG A 46 -5.20 1.51 -10.09
C ARG A 46 -5.47 0.97 -8.69
N LEU A 47 -6.50 0.16 -8.56
CA LEU A 47 -6.84 -0.51 -7.30
C LEU A 47 -6.53 -1.99 -7.43
N LEU A 48 -5.71 -2.51 -6.52
CA LEU A 48 -5.39 -3.92 -6.40
C LEU A 48 -5.72 -4.43 -5.00
N ALA A 49 -6.09 -5.71 -4.88
CA ALA A 49 -6.25 -6.35 -3.58
C ALA A 49 -5.04 -7.23 -3.27
N GLY A 50 -4.25 -6.80 -2.30
CA GLY A 50 -3.27 -7.68 -1.69
C GLY A 50 -3.97 -8.73 -0.82
N ARG A 51 -3.21 -9.75 -0.42
CA ARG A 51 -3.65 -10.78 0.53
C ARG A 51 -4.15 -10.21 1.86
N PHE A 52 -3.65 -9.03 2.24
CA PHE A 52 -3.88 -8.45 3.56
C PHE A 52 -4.32 -6.99 3.56
N ASP A 53 -4.11 -6.25 2.48
CA ASP A 53 -4.27 -4.81 2.42
C ASP A 53 -4.75 -4.41 1.01
N PHE A 54 -5.50 -3.31 0.89
CA PHE A 54 -5.75 -2.70 -0.42
C PHE A 54 -4.50 -1.98 -0.89
N LEU A 55 -4.26 -1.99 -2.19
CA LEU A 55 -3.21 -1.24 -2.84
C LEU A 55 -3.84 -0.25 -3.83
N VAL A 56 -3.63 1.04 -3.58
CA VAL A 56 -4.09 2.14 -4.44
C VAL A 56 -2.86 2.80 -5.03
N GLU A 57 -2.62 2.55 -6.31
CA GLU A 57 -1.53 3.17 -7.05
C GLU A 57 -2.04 4.41 -7.79
N VAL A 58 -1.44 5.57 -7.52
CA VAL A 58 -1.66 6.81 -8.29
C VAL A 58 -0.72 6.79 -9.50
N VAL A 59 -1.28 6.53 -10.69
CA VAL A 59 -0.48 6.25 -11.90
C VAL A 59 -0.07 7.49 -12.68
N ASP A 60 -0.84 8.58 -12.57
CA ASP A 60 -0.57 9.84 -13.25
C ASP A 60 -0.53 11.00 -12.24
N GLY A 61 0.40 11.94 -12.48
CA GLY A 61 0.35 13.27 -11.87
C GLY A 61 -0.94 13.99 -12.28
N ASP A 62 -1.41 14.93 -11.46
CA ASP A 62 -2.70 15.58 -11.71
C ASP A 62 -2.64 16.69 -12.77
N GLY A 63 -1.44 16.96 -13.29
CA GLY A 63 -1.09 18.09 -14.15
C GLY A 63 -0.52 19.29 -13.39
N LEU A 64 -0.58 19.29 -12.05
CA LEU A 64 -0.02 20.31 -11.16
C LEU A 64 1.20 19.79 -10.39
N CYS A 65 1.16 18.54 -9.95
CA CYS A 65 2.21 17.89 -9.17
C CYS A 65 2.43 16.44 -9.59
N SER A 66 3.58 15.87 -9.23
CA SER A 66 3.91 14.48 -9.54
C SER A 66 3.03 13.50 -8.76
N SER A 67 2.93 12.25 -9.21
CA SER A 67 2.09 11.24 -8.58
C SER A 67 2.49 10.96 -7.12
N ASP A 68 3.79 10.97 -6.80
CA ASP A 68 4.31 10.86 -5.44
C ASP A 68 4.00 12.09 -4.56
N GLU A 69 4.00 13.29 -5.15
CA GLU A 69 3.58 14.51 -4.44
C GLU A 69 2.07 14.50 -4.13
N ASN A 70 1.25 13.98 -5.04
CA ASN A 70 -0.17 13.73 -4.79
C ASN A 70 -0.38 12.77 -3.61
N VAL A 71 0.33 11.65 -3.59
CA VAL A 71 0.26 10.68 -2.48
C VAL A 71 0.77 11.31 -1.18
N SER A 72 1.85 12.10 -1.24
CA SER A 72 2.36 12.85 -0.09
C SER A 72 1.30 13.81 0.44
N ASN A 73 0.66 14.62 -0.40
CA ASN A 73 -0.27 15.66 0.03
C ASN A 73 -1.66 15.16 0.43
N LEU A 74 -1.95 13.86 0.26
CA LEU A 74 -3.25 13.26 0.57
C LEU A 74 -3.75 13.63 1.98
N VAL A 75 -5.03 14.00 2.06
CA VAL A 75 -5.76 14.22 3.32
C VAL A 75 -6.99 13.32 3.31
N PRO A 76 -6.84 12.05 3.71
CA PRO A 76 -7.95 11.11 3.67
C PRO A 76 -8.99 11.41 4.76
N ASP A 77 -10.26 11.12 4.45
CA ASP A 77 -11.32 11.01 5.44
C ASP A 77 -11.14 9.71 6.23
N LEU A 78 -10.43 9.83 7.35
CA LEU A 78 -10.13 8.69 8.22
C LEU A 78 -11.39 8.04 8.82
N ALA A 79 -12.48 8.79 8.98
CA ALA A 79 -13.73 8.25 9.51
C ALA A 79 -14.44 7.40 8.45
N ALA A 80 -14.47 7.87 7.20
CA ALA A 80 -14.98 7.09 6.08
C ALA A 80 -14.14 5.82 5.84
N LEU A 81 -12.80 5.92 5.90
CA LEU A 81 -11.91 4.77 5.81
C LEU A 81 -12.11 3.76 6.95
N ASP A 82 -12.26 4.22 8.20
CA ASP A 82 -12.53 3.34 9.35
C ASP A 82 -13.83 2.55 9.14
N ALA A 83 -14.91 3.26 8.81
CA ALA A 83 -16.22 2.65 8.58
C ALA A 83 -16.17 1.63 7.44
N GLY A 84 -15.54 1.99 6.32
CA GLY A 84 -15.38 1.14 5.15
C GLY A 84 -14.58 -0.14 5.42
N LEU A 85 -13.41 0.01 6.03
CA LEU A 85 -12.53 -1.13 6.34
C LEU A 85 -13.15 -2.06 7.39
N ARG A 86 -13.88 -1.52 8.38
CA ARG A 86 -14.63 -2.33 9.35
C ARG A 86 -15.74 -3.13 8.67
N ALA A 87 -16.47 -2.53 7.73
CA ALA A 87 -17.49 -3.24 6.97
C ALA A 87 -16.87 -4.46 6.25
N ASN A 88 -15.71 -4.32 5.64
CA ASN A 88 -15.03 -5.43 4.96
C ASN A 88 -14.56 -6.53 5.92
N ALA A 89 -14.09 -6.16 7.12
CA ALA A 89 -13.70 -7.12 8.15
C ALA A 89 -14.88 -7.93 8.71
N VAL A 90 -16.07 -7.32 8.81
CA VAL A 90 -17.29 -7.96 9.32
C VAL A 90 -17.83 -9.00 8.36
N HIS A 91 -17.76 -8.76 7.06
CA HIS A 91 -18.31 -9.69 6.06
C HIS A 91 -17.44 -10.93 5.83
N LYS A 92 -16.24 -11.01 6.43
CA LYS A 92 -15.27 -12.12 6.28
C LYS A 92 -15.18 -12.61 4.82
N HIS A 93 -15.27 -11.69 3.86
CA HIS A 93 -15.25 -12.09 2.47
C HIS A 93 -13.83 -12.57 2.15
N PRO A 94 -13.64 -13.84 1.72
CA PRO A 94 -12.30 -14.41 1.56
C PRO A 94 -11.47 -13.69 0.50
N ALA A 95 -12.10 -12.92 -0.39
CA ALA A 95 -11.43 -12.10 -1.40
C ALA A 95 -11.10 -10.66 -0.94
N LEU A 96 -11.60 -10.20 0.23
CA LEU A 96 -11.41 -8.82 0.71
C LEU A 96 -11.04 -8.69 2.21
N PRO A 97 -10.18 -9.56 2.79
CA PRO A 97 -9.70 -9.35 4.16
C PRO A 97 -8.64 -8.24 4.16
N SER A 98 -9.09 -6.99 4.18
CA SER A 98 -8.18 -5.84 4.22
C SER A 98 -8.01 -5.33 5.65
N ARG A 99 -6.76 -5.34 6.13
CA ARG A 99 -6.35 -4.73 7.40
C ARG A 99 -6.22 -3.22 7.26
N GLY A 100 -5.83 -2.73 6.09
CA GLY A 100 -5.59 -1.32 5.81
C GLY A 100 -5.39 -1.05 4.32
N VAL A 101 -5.02 0.19 4.01
CA VAL A 101 -4.86 0.69 2.64
C VAL A 101 -3.45 1.21 2.46
N ILE A 102 -2.75 0.67 1.47
CA ILE A 102 -1.49 1.17 0.95
C ILE A 102 -1.83 2.13 -0.19
N VAL A 103 -1.38 3.39 -0.10
CA VAL A 103 -1.45 4.33 -1.23
C VAL A 103 -0.03 4.57 -1.70
N CYS A 104 0.24 4.37 -2.99
CA CYS A 104 1.59 4.49 -3.54
C CYS A 104 1.62 5.16 -4.91
N ALA A 105 2.82 5.58 -5.31
CA ALA A 105 3.10 6.11 -6.62
C ALA A 105 4.57 5.93 -6.97
N ARG A 106 4.88 5.88 -8.27
CA ARG A 106 6.25 6.05 -8.74
C ARG A 106 6.76 7.42 -8.31
N SER A 107 8.00 7.46 -7.87
CA SER A 107 8.63 8.70 -7.45
C SER A 107 9.14 9.50 -8.65
N ALA A 108 8.96 10.82 -8.61
CA ALA A 108 9.61 11.73 -9.56
C ALA A 108 11.06 12.07 -9.17
N ASP A 109 11.45 11.84 -7.92
CA ASP A 109 12.84 11.96 -7.46
C ASP A 109 13.69 10.81 -8.01
N SER A 110 14.73 11.13 -8.77
CA SER A 110 15.70 10.17 -9.32
C SER A 110 16.41 9.30 -8.28
N GLY A 111 16.42 9.70 -7.00
CA GLY A 111 16.99 8.93 -5.89
C GLY A 111 16.02 7.93 -5.24
N LEU A 112 14.74 7.92 -5.65
CA LEU A 112 13.70 7.07 -5.11
C LEU A 112 12.93 6.40 -6.26
N ASP A 113 12.66 5.11 -6.12
CA ASP A 113 11.86 4.38 -7.11
C ASP A 113 10.36 4.62 -6.88
N PHE A 114 9.91 4.64 -5.61
CA PHE A 114 8.50 4.86 -5.26
C PHE A 114 8.30 5.49 -3.88
N TYR A 115 7.13 6.12 -3.72
CA TYR A 115 6.65 6.68 -2.47
C TYR A 115 5.35 5.98 -2.04
N SER A 116 5.13 5.85 -0.73
CA SER A 116 3.90 5.24 -0.20
C SER A 116 3.42 5.87 1.11
N ARG A 117 2.16 5.60 1.44
CA ARG A 117 1.52 5.85 2.74
C ARG A 117 0.65 4.66 3.11
N PHE A 118 0.44 4.45 4.39
CA PHE A 118 -0.36 3.34 4.90
C PHE A 118 -1.37 3.82 5.94
N PHE A 119 -2.63 3.46 5.74
CA PHE A 119 -3.75 3.85 6.61
C PHE A 119 -4.49 2.62 7.09
N ALA A 120 -4.66 2.46 8.40
CA ALA A 120 -5.45 1.38 9.00
C ALA A 120 -6.28 1.88 10.20
N PRO A 121 -7.16 2.87 9.99
CA PRO A 121 -7.91 3.50 11.09
C PRO A 121 -8.85 2.52 11.81
N ASN A 122 -9.35 1.49 11.12
CA ASN A 122 -10.07 0.34 11.70
C ASN A 122 -9.29 -0.39 12.80
N LEU A 123 -7.95 -0.35 12.74
CA LEU A 123 -7.04 -0.92 13.73
C LEU A 123 -6.50 0.11 14.72
N GLY A 124 -7.04 1.34 14.72
CA GLY A 124 -6.58 2.43 15.57
C GLY A 124 -5.26 3.06 15.11
N VAL A 125 -4.86 2.82 13.85
CA VAL A 125 -3.66 3.41 13.24
C VAL A 125 -4.10 4.38 12.14
N PRO A 126 -4.29 5.67 12.46
CA PRO A 126 -4.65 6.69 11.47
C PRO A 126 -3.71 6.66 10.26
N GLU A 127 -2.40 6.68 10.51
CA GLU A 127 -1.36 6.51 9.51
C GLU A 127 -0.13 5.88 10.18
N ASP A 128 0.44 4.85 9.56
CA ASP A 128 1.66 4.21 10.03
C ASP A 128 2.89 4.87 9.37
N PRO A 129 3.90 5.35 10.14
CA PRO A 129 5.07 6.00 9.56
C PRO A 129 5.82 5.13 8.57
N VAL A 130 6.00 3.83 8.87
CA VAL A 130 6.70 2.88 8.01
C VAL A 130 6.17 1.46 8.25
N THR A 131 5.56 0.87 7.23
CA THR A 131 4.95 -0.46 7.28
C THR A 131 5.79 -1.45 6.49
N GLY A 132 6.60 -2.24 7.19
CA GLY A 132 7.50 -3.21 6.56
C GLY A 132 6.76 -4.22 5.67
N SER A 133 5.62 -4.75 6.14
CA SER A 133 4.84 -5.73 5.34
C SER A 133 4.29 -5.16 4.03
N ALA A 134 3.99 -3.86 3.98
CA ALA A 134 3.51 -3.22 2.75
C ALA A 134 4.61 -3.27 1.66
N HIS A 135 5.87 -3.14 2.04
CA HIS A 135 7.00 -3.19 1.10
C HIS A 135 7.24 -4.58 0.52
N CYS A 136 6.78 -5.65 1.18
CA CYS A 136 6.79 -6.99 0.59
C CYS A 136 5.83 -7.12 -0.59
N THR A 137 4.82 -6.25 -0.67
CA THR A 137 3.89 -6.14 -1.80
C THR A 137 4.39 -5.12 -2.83
N LEU A 138 4.86 -3.95 -2.38
CA LEU A 138 5.27 -2.86 -3.27
C LEU A 138 6.56 -3.16 -4.05
N ALA A 139 7.53 -3.87 -3.44
CA ALA A 139 8.80 -4.16 -4.09
C ALA A 139 8.65 -5.00 -5.39
N PRO A 140 7.96 -6.16 -5.40
CA PRO A 140 7.74 -6.90 -6.64
C PRO A 140 6.88 -6.12 -7.65
N HIS A 141 5.88 -5.36 -7.18
CA HIS A 141 5.04 -4.50 -8.03
C HIS A 141 5.88 -3.49 -8.83
N PHE A 142 6.66 -2.66 -8.13
CA PHE A 142 7.48 -1.64 -8.80
C PHE A 142 8.70 -2.21 -9.53
N ALA A 143 9.21 -3.37 -9.14
CA ALA A 143 10.25 -4.05 -9.91
C ALA A 143 9.71 -4.52 -11.28
N ALA A 144 8.47 -5.03 -11.32
CA ALA A 144 7.79 -5.35 -12.56
C ALA A 144 7.59 -4.09 -13.45
N GLU A 145 7.12 -2.99 -12.87
CA GLU A 145 6.97 -1.72 -13.58
C GLU A 145 8.29 -1.14 -14.11
N ARG A 146 9.41 -1.34 -13.39
CA ARG A 146 10.75 -0.89 -13.81
C ARG A 146 11.38 -1.74 -14.92
N GLY A 147 10.66 -2.72 -15.46
CA GLY A 147 11.12 -3.60 -16.53
C GLY A 147 11.40 -5.05 -16.11
N GLY A 148 10.99 -5.45 -14.90
CA GLY A 148 10.98 -6.86 -14.47
C GLY A 148 12.26 -7.37 -13.86
N ASP A 149 13.31 -6.55 -13.70
CA ASP A 149 14.51 -6.96 -12.94
C ASP A 149 14.24 -6.91 -11.44
N LEU A 150 13.82 -8.06 -10.90
CA LEU A 150 13.56 -8.27 -9.47
C LEU A 150 14.84 -8.18 -8.61
N SER A 151 16.02 -8.39 -9.19
CA SER A 151 17.28 -8.46 -8.43
C SER A 151 17.87 -7.09 -8.11
N ALA A 152 17.55 -6.08 -8.93
CA ALA A 152 18.03 -4.73 -8.72
C ALA A 152 17.30 -4.05 -7.54
N PRO A 153 18.03 -3.40 -6.62
CA PRO A 153 17.42 -2.78 -5.44
C PRO A 153 16.46 -1.67 -5.84
N LEU A 154 15.40 -1.53 -5.04
CA LEU A 154 14.48 -0.40 -5.07
C LEU A 154 14.66 0.44 -3.81
N LEU A 155 14.65 1.75 -3.95
CA LEU A 155 14.62 2.70 -2.85
C LEU A 155 13.20 3.27 -2.72
N ALA A 156 12.61 3.05 -1.55
CA ALA A 156 11.27 3.49 -1.22
C ALA A 156 11.32 4.53 -0.10
N ARG A 157 10.31 5.41 -0.08
CA ARG A 157 10.00 6.24 1.09
C ARG A 157 8.54 6.06 1.49
N GLN A 158 8.28 5.91 2.79
CA GLN A 158 6.93 5.88 3.32
C GLN A 158 6.69 7.02 4.30
N GLY A 159 5.50 7.63 4.22
CA GLY A 159 5.01 8.61 5.18
C GLY A 159 5.61 10.01 5.06
N LYS A 160 4.98 10.97 5.75
CA LYS A 160 5.36 12.40 5.79
C LYS A 160 6.55 12.65 6.73
N ASP A 161 6.32 13.40 7.82
CA ASP A 161 7.37 13.96 8.69
C ASP A 161 8.09 12.91 9.54
N ARG A 162 7.35 11.90 10.04
CA ARG A 162 7.92 10.76 10.77
C ARG A 162 8.45 9.65 9.87
N GLY A 163 8.20 9.75 8.55
CA GLY A 163 8.41 8.69 7.59
C GLY A 163 9.84 8.12 7.54
N GLY A 164 10.05 7.13 6.69
CA GLY A 164 11.33 6.47 6.57
C GLY A 164 11.62 5.96 5.16
N SER A 165 12.91 5.85 4.86
CA SER A 165 13.40 5.23 3.63
C SER A 165 13.71 3.75 3.85
N ILE A 166 13.27 2.91 2.93
CA ILE A 166 13.54 1.48 2.92
C ILE A 166 14.17 1.08 1.59
N ARG A 167 15.28 0.35 1.66
CA ARG A 167 15.82 -0.36 0.50
C ARG A 167 15.20 -1.75 0.43
N CYS A 168 14.61 -2.06 -0.70
CA CYS A 168 13.97 -3.34 -0.98
C CYS A 168 14.76 -4.13 -2.04
N VAL A 169 14.91 -5.43 -1.85
CA VAL A 169 15.50 -6.34 -2.86
C VAL A 169 14.63 -7.59 -2.94
N CYS A 170 14.14 -7.93 -4.13
CA CYS A 170 13.42 -9.20 -4.33
C CYS A 170 14.44 -10.32 -4.54
N ALA A 171 14.49 -11.26 -3.60
CA ALA A 171 15.42 -12.39 -3.56
C ALA A 171 14.63 -13.70 -3.67
N GLY A 172 14.27 -14.08 -4.89
CA GLY A 172 13.42 -15.25 -5.15
C GLY A 172 12.02 -15.04 -4.55
N THR A 173 11.64 -15.90 -3.59
CA THR A 173 10.33 -15.85 -2.93
C THR A 173 10.26 -14.88 -1.74
N ARG A 174 11.31 -14.08 -1.51
CA ARG A 174 11.43 -13.17 -0.37
C ARG A 174 11.73 -11.75 -0.82
N VAL A 175 11.29 -10.79 -0.01
CA VAL A 175 11.72 -9.40 -0.11
C VAL A 175 12.61 -9.07 1.08
N LEU A 176 13.84 -8.65 0.80
CA LEU A 176 14.78 -8.18 1.82
C LEU A 176 14.58 -6.67 2.01
N LEU A 177 14.26 -6.28 3.23
CA LEU A 177 14.06 -4.88 3.61
C LEU A 177 15.24 -4.42 4.47
N THR A 178 15.87 -3.31 4.08
CA THR A 178 16.97 -2.70 4.81
C THR A 178 16.66 -1.23 5.07
N GLY A 179 16.84 -0.79 6.32
CA GLY A 179 16.65 0.59 6.73
C GLY A 179 17.61 0.96 7.85
N THR A 180 17.69 2.25 8.16
CA THR A 180 18.46 2.73 9.31
C THR A 180 17.61 2.66 10.57
N ALA A 181 18.25 2.46 11.72
CA ALA A 181 17.60 2.44 13.02
C ALA A 181 18.31 3.41 13.97
N ARG A 182 17.55 4.02 14.89
CA ARG A 182 18.08 4.85 15.96
C ARG A 182 17.50 4.40 17.30
N THR A 183 18.37 4.17 18.28
CA THR A 183 17.95 3.86 19.66
C THR A 183 17.35 5.11 20.29
N VAL A 184 16.11 5.00 20.76
CA VAL A 184 15.37 6.11 21.40
C VAL A 184 15.32 6.01 22.92
N ALA A 185 15.50 4.82 23.48
CA ALA A 185 15.56 4.57 24.90
C ALA A 185 16.50 3.39 25.16
N ARG A 186 17.15 3.42 26.33
CA ARG A 186 17.96 2.33 26.85
C ARG A 186 17.78 2.32 28.36
N GLU A 187 17.49 1.15 28.90
CA GLU A 187 17.48 0.90 30.35
C GLU A 187 18.83 0.26 30.74
N GLU A 188 19.29 0.56 31.95
CA GLU A 188 20.50 0.00 32.56
C GLU A 188 20.19 -1.13 33.53
#